data_AF-A0A7Y3EUV6-F1
#
_entry.id   AF-A0A7Y3EUV6-F1
#
_cell.length_a   1.000
_cell.length_b   1.000
_cell.length_c   1.000
_cell.angle_alpha   90.00
_cell.angle_beta   90.00
_cell.angle_gamma   90.00
#
_symmetry.space_group_name_H-M   'P 1'
#
loop_
_entity.id
_entity.type
_entity.pdbx_description
1 polymer ?
#
loop_
_entity_poly.entity_id
_entity_poly.type
_entity_poly.pdbx_seq_one_letter_code
_entity_poly.pdbx_strand_id
1 'polypeptide(L)' 'EHTRGWSLLSESQRQNLISHTLLERSGTPQEIADLVYFITVEASYMTGSVIRCDGGYCLGGESVLPIPAGDL' A
#
# COMPACT_ATOMS: atom_id res chain seq x y z
N GLU A 1 -9.56 -2.91 6.39
CA GLU A 1 -10.32 -3.81 7.28
C GLU A 1 -11.83 -3.55 7.33
N HIS A 2 -12.31 -2.31 7.25
CA HIS A 2 -13.76 -2.00 7.33
C HIS A 2 -14.45 -1.75 5.98
N THR A 3 -13.89 -2.24 4.88
CA THR A 3 -14.48 -2.07 3.55
C THR A 3 -15.36 -3.26 3.19
N ARG A 4 -16.42 -3.03 2.38
CA ARG A 4 -17.34 -4.09 1.95
C ARG A 4 -16.64 -5.29 1.29
N GLY A 5 -15.57 -5.03 0.54
CA GLY A 5 -14.78 -6.09 -0.10
C GLY A 5 -13.94 -6.89 0.89
N TRP A 6 -13.45 -6.27 1.96
CA TRP A 6 -12.57 -6.92 2.94
C TRP A 6 -13.24 -8.11 3.63
N SER A 7 -14.53 -7.97 3.97
CA SER A 7 -15.30 -9.04 4.62
C SER A 7 -15.54 -10.27 3.74
N LEU A 8 -15.42 -10.13 2.42
CA LEU A 8 -15.63 -11.21 1.45
C LEU A 8 -14.38 -12.07 1.22
N LEU A 9 -13.21 -11.59 1.64
CA LEU A 9 -11.94 -12.28 1.47
C LEU A 9 -11.71 -13.32 2.55
N SER A 10 -11.13 -14.46 2.18
CA SER A 10 -10.55 -15.41 3.13
C SER A 10 -9.37 -14.77 3.87
N GLU A 11 -8.99 -15.37 5.00
CA GLU A 11 -7.82 -14.89 5.75
C GLU A 11 -6.54 -14.97 4.92
N SER A 12 -6.35 -16.04 4.13
CA SER A 12 -5.22 -16.15 3.21
C SER A 12 -5.21 -15.07 2.14
N GLN A 13 -6.37 -14.70 1.59
CA GLN A 13 -6.47 -13.60 0.62
C GLN A 13 -6.15 -12.25 1.25
N ARG A 14 -6.60 -12.00 2.48
CA ARG A 14 -6.24 -10.78 3.23
C ARG A 14 -4.73 -10.73 3.49
N GLN A 15 -4.15 -11.84 3.94
CA GLN A 15 -2.72 -11.93 4.21
C GLN A 15 -1.88 -11.70 2.95
N ASN A 16 -2.31 -12.23 1.80
CA ASN A 16 -1.64 -12.00 0.52
C ASN A 16 -1.66 -10.52 0.11
N LEU A 17 -2.77 -9.80 0.35
CA LEU A 17 -2.82 -8.36 0.09
C LEU A 17 -1.87 -7.58 1.01
N ILE A 18 -1.79 -7.98 2.27
CA ILE A 18 -0.88 -7.37 3.24
C ILE A 18 0.57 -7.64 2.83
N SER A 19 0.94 -8.88 2.51
CA SER A 19 2.31 -9.24 2.10
C SER A 19 2.74 -8.62 0.77
N HIS A 20 1.79 -8.41 -0.14
CA HIS A 20 2.05 -7.71 -1.40
C HIS A 20 2.30 -6.20 -1.20
N THR A 21 1.76 -5.62 -0.13
CA THR A 21 1.95 -4.19 0.18
C THR A 21 3.34 -4.01 0.79
N LEU A 22 4.17 -3.12 0.23
CA LEU A 22 5.55 -2.92 0.71
C LEU A 22 5.67 -2.50 2.17
N LEU A 23 4.68 -1.77 2.70
CA LEU A 23 4.63 -1.42 4.12
C LEU A 23 4.08 -2.56 5.02
N GLU A 24 3.73 -3.70 4.44
CA GLU A 24 3.25 -4.92 5.12
C GLU A 24 2.07 -4.68 6.07
N ARG A 25 1.24 -3.69 5.74
CA ARG A 25 0.03 -3.36 6.50
C ARG A 25 -1.00 -2.64 5.64
N SER A 26 -2.23 -2.60 6.14
CA SER A 26 -3.23 -1.66 5.63
C SER A 26 -2.90 -0.23 6.04
N GLY A 27 -3.19 0.72 5.14
CA GLY A 27 -3.26 2.13 5.50
C GLY A 27 -4.44 2.41 6.44
N THR A 28 -4.33 3.48 7.22
CA THR A 28 -5.38 3.96 8.12
C THR A 28 -6.13 5.16 7.52
N PRO A 29 -7.39 5.40 7.91
CA PRO A 29 -8.10 6.63 7.50
C PRO A 29 -7.37 7.92 7.93
N GLN A 30 -6.67 7.90 9.07
CA GLN A 30 -5.93 9.05 9.56
C GLN A 30 -4.79 9.45 8.64
N GLU A 31 -4.04 8.49 8.10
CA GLU A 31 -2.94 8.78 7.16
C GLU A 31 -3.44 9.47 5.88
N ILE A 32 -4.64 9.14 5.42
CA ILE A 32 -5.27 9.83 4.30
C ILE A 32 -5.71 11.25 4.70
N ALA A 33 -6.24 11.43 5.91
CA ALA A 33 -6.60 12.75 6.42
C ALA A 33 -5.37 13.66 6.57
N ASP A 34 -4.25 13.12 7.05
CA ASP A 34 -2.98 13.85 7.19
C ASP A 34 -2.43 14.26 5.82
N LEU A 35 -2.50 13.37 4.81
CA LEU A 35 -2.13 13.71 3.43
C LEU A 35 -3.02 14.81 2.85
N VAL A 36 -4.34 14.71 3.05
CA VAL A 36 -5.29 15.74 2.59
C VAL A 36 -5.01 17.09 3.26
N TYR A 37 -4.73 17.09 4.56
CA TYR A 37 -4.35 18.29 5.29
C TYR A 37 -3.08 18.91 4.70
N PHE A 38 -2.02 18.13 4.54
CA PHE A 38 -0.76 18.59 3.96
C PHE A 38 -0.96 19.23 2.59
N ILE A 39 -1.67 18.55 1.68
CA ILE A 39 -1.92 19.05 0.32
C ILE A 39 -2.76 20.34 0.36
N THR A 40 -3.76 20.42 1.23
CA THR A 40 -4.70 21.55 1.25
C THR A 40 -4.14 22.78 1.96
N VAL A 41 -3.32 22.58 3.00
CA VAL A 41 -2.88 23.65 3.89
C VAL A 41 -1.44 24.06 3.62
N GLU A 42 -0.55 23.10 3.39
CA GLU A 42 0.89 23.36 3.32
C GLU A 42 1.42 23.45 1.88
N ALA A 43 0.85 22.68 0.94
CA ALA A 43 1.32 22.56 -0.44
C ALA A 43 0.87 23.73 -1.34
N SER A 44 1.20 24.97 -0.96
CA SER A 44 0.74 26.24 -1.59
C SER A 44 1.03 26.43 -3.09
N TYR A 45 1.89 25.62 -3.69
CA TYR A 45 2.24 25.70 -5.12
C TYR A 45 1.92 24.39 -5.89
N MET A 46 1.14 23.50 -5.28
CA MET A 46 0.78 22.21 -5.87
C MET A 46 -0.63 22.26 -6.47
N THR A 47 -0.76 21.85 -7.73
CA THR A 47 -2.06 21.68 -8.40
C THR A 47 -1.95 20.67 -9.54
N GLY A 48 -3.08 20.21 -10.09
CA GLY A 48 -3.14 19.33 -11.27
C GLY A 48 -2.50 17.95 -11.11
N SER A 49 -2.21 17.54 -9.87
CA SER A 49 -1.45 16.33 -9.56
C SER A 49 -2.33 15.26 -8.92
N VAL A 50 -2.05 13.99 -9.23
CA VAL A 50 -2.67 12.82 -8.58
C VAL A 50 -1.62 12.17 -7.69
N ILE A 51 -1.87 12.16 -6.37
CA ILE A 51 -0.95 11.59 -5.38
C ILE A 51 -1.48 10.22 -4.94
N ARG A 52 -0.64 9.20 -5.09
CA ARG A 52 -0.93 7.83 -4.67
C ARG A 52 -0.48 7.62 -3.23
N CYS A 53 -1.41 7.16 -2.39
CA CYS A 53 -1.15 6.77 -1.01
C CYS A 53 -1.68 5.34 -0.79
N ASP A 54 -0.88 4.35 -1.15
CA ASP A 54 -1.29 2.93 -1.14
C ASP A 54 -0.29 2.02 -0.41
N GLY A 55 0.62 2.59 0.39
CA GLY A 55 1.65 1.82 1.09
C GLY A 55 2.61 1.04 0.18
N GLY A 56 2.72 1.45 -1.09
CA GLY A 56 3.55 0.78 -2.09
C GLY A 56 2.89 -0.42 -2.76
N TYR A 57 1.57 -0.60 -2.60
CA TYR A 57 0.83 -1.73 -3.19
C TYR A 57 1.10 -1.89 -4.69
N CYS A 58 1.04 -0.82 -5.50
CA CYS A 58 1.29 -0.97 -6.94
C CYS A 58 2.77 -1.07 -7.35
N LEU A 59 3.72 -0.79 -6.46
CA LEU A 59 5.13 -1.11 -6.73
C LEU A 59 5.39 -2.61 -6.57
N GLY A 60 4.55 -3.28 -5.78
CA GLY A 60 4.65 -4.70 -5.47
C GLY A 60 5.67 -4.98 -4.37
N GLY A 61 5.39 -6.01 -3.58
CA GLY A 61 6.24 -6.51 -2.49
C GLY A 61 6.55 -7.99 -2.62
N GLU A 62 6.46 -8.54 -3.84
CA GLU A 62 6.70 -9.96 -4.07
C GLU A 62 8.12 -10.33 -3.64
N SER A 63 8.20 -11.32 -2.76
CA SER A 63 9.49 -11.88 -2.36
C SER A 63 10.09 -12.62 -3.56
N VAL A 64 11.29 -12.20 -3.96
CA VAL A 64 12.09 -12.95 -4.93
C VAL A 64 12.45 -14.30 -4.31
N LEU A 65 12.19 -15.37 -5.06
CA LEU A 65 12.68 -16.68 -4.69
C LEU A 65 14.21 -16.62 -4.51
N PRO A 66 14.76 -17.32 -3.50
CA PRO A 66 16.20 -17.38 -3.34
C PRO A 66 16.82 -17.89 -4.64
N ILE A 67 17.89 -17.21 -5.08
CA ILE A 67 18.64 -17.61 -6.26
C ILE A 67 19.17 -19.03 -5.99
N PRO A 68 18.85 -20.02 -6.85
CA PRO A 68 19.40 -21.35 -6.70
C PRO A 68 20.93 -21.28 -6.67
N ALA A 69 21.57 -22.10 -5.83
CA ALA A 69 23.01 -22.24 -5.88
C ALA A 69 23.40 -22.68 -7.31
N GLY A 70 24.25 -21.88 -7.97
CA GLY A 70 24.83 -22.28 -9.25
C GLY A 70 25.98 -23.25 -9.00
N ASP A 71 26.01 -24.35 -9.75
CA ASP A 71 27.21 -25.17 -9.87
C ASP A 71 28.19 -24.44 -10.81
N LEU A 72 29.38 -24.09 -10.30
CA LEU A 72 30.51 -23.57 -11.10
C LEU A 72 31.14 -24.69 -11.93
#